data_AF-A0A4Q6BIP5-F1
#
_entry.id   AF-A0A4Q6BIP5-F1
#
_cell.length_a   1.000
_cell.length_b   1.000
_cell.length_c   1.000
_cell.angle_alpha   90.00
_cell.angle_beta   90.00
_cell.angle_gamma   90.00
#
_symmetry.space_group_name_H-M   'P 1'
#
loop_
_entity.id
_entity.type
_entity.pdbx_description
1 polymer ?
#
loop_
_entity_poly.entity_id
_entity_poly.type
_entity_poly.pdbx_seq_one_letter_code
_entity_poly.pdbx_strand_id
1 'polypeptide(L)'
;MIHNSLIFRYCASALALLTIGSANIGATPERPQAVAYYNPELGFKPAQRDFTKIFLQLAGSLEHHSTPEPYIRHVMAEHRRIGEKYKAATGKHYNARPEYLTETFVENLLTNWKKLTPGLKLDELSQKAGRNMRLAIMGSWNMPVAELVAIETQLNDKEAATYRRLLEKPFFEKTDAGAVDAFYASPYERLTDVGKSHLSRRVWLGTKPNSERSRIIKDNMGGSLVVKLLNNHHHALMKYLSSEDADSVNGDTLLVTLKDGLKLEQAEIDLKGLDEYERDALRFSHVIKWEFDQRFKYIRSEVKSTENGEKTVKSVYAMVDN
;
A
#
# COMPACT_ATOMS: atom_id res chain seq x y z
N MET A 1 -2.24 -38.06 -5.17
CA MET A 1 -3.08 -37.90 -3.97
C MET A 1 -2.26 -37.09 -2.98
N ILE A 2 -2.30 -35.76 -3.09
CA ILE A 2 -3.25 -34.88 -2.38
C ILE A 2 -2.80 -34.70 -0.94
N HIS A 3 -2.13 -33.55 -0.73
CA HIS A 3 -1.98 -32.70 0.47
C HIS A 3 -0.53 -32.23 0.58
N ASN A 4 -0.25 -31.01 0.09
CA ASN A 4 -0.53 -29.72 0.73
C ASN A 4 0.52 -29.43 1.80
N SER A 5 0.86 -28.19 2.10
CA SER A 5 1.13 -27.00 1.29
C SER A 5 1.86 -26.05 2.27
N LEU A 6 1.78 -24.74 2.09
CA LEU A 6 1.80 -23.77 3.20
C LEU A 6 3.20 -23.34 3.76
N ILE A 7 4.33 -24.10 3.68
CA ILE A 7 5.46 -23.80 4.63
C ILE A 7 6.33 -22.63 4.10
N PHE A 8 7.09 -22.74 3.01
CA PHE A 8 8.22 -21.83 2.77
C PHE A 8 7.95 -20.49 2.08
N ARG A 9 6.94 -19.73 2.53
CA ARG A 9 6.56 -18.46 1.90
C ARG A 9 7.33 -17.22 2.32
N TYR A 10 8.06 -17.17 3.43
CA TYR A 10 8.74 -15.94 3.83
C TYR A 10 10.15 -16.21 4.32
N CYS A 11 11.00 -15.20 4.14
CA CYS A 11 12.06 -14.82 5.06
C CYS A 11 13.55 -14.97 4.64
N ALA A 12 14.04 -13.93 3.95
CA ALA A 12 15.40 -13.32 3.90
C ALA A 12 16.70 -14.13 4.00
N SER A 13 17.71 -13.66 3.26
CA SER A 13 18.96 -13.08 3.80
C SER A 13 19.94 -12.79 2.65
N ALA A 14 20.28 -11.52 2.42
CA ALA A 14 21.46 -11.14 1.65
C ALA A 14 21.96 -9.74 2.03
N LEU A 15 22.69 -9.69 3.14
CA LEU A 15 23.96 -8.95 3.25
C LEU A 15 24.83 -9.24 2.00
N ALA A 16 25.73 -8.40 1.49
CA ALA A 16 26.29 -7.13 1.94
C ALA A 16 27.09 -6.51 0.77
N LEU A 17 27.32 -5.20 0.86
CA LEU A 17 28.56 -4.47 0.52
C LEU A 17 29.13 -4.58 -0.91
N LEU A 18 29.23 -3.42 -1.58
CA LEU A 18 30.54 -2.76 -1.78
C LEU A 18 30.39 -1.28 -2.20
N THR A 19 31.27 -0.50 -1.58
CA THR A 19 31.59 0.94 -1.63
C THR A 19 32.17 1.38 -3.00
N ILE A 20 32.24 2.64 -3.45
CA ILE A 20 32.83 3.89 -2.92
C ILE A 20 32.35 5.07 -3.79
N GLY A 21 32.14 6.27 -3.22
CA GLY A 21 32.11 7.52 -4.00
C GLY A 21 31.40 8.70 -3.32
N SER A 22 32.09 9.38 -2.42
CA SER A 22 31.59 10.53 -1.66
C SER A 22 31.36 11.78 -2.53
N ALA A 23 30.16 12.34 -2.48
CA ALA A 23 29.92 13.76 -2.76
C ALA A 23 29.04 14.31 -1.64
N ASN A 24 29.49 15.39 -1.01
CA ASN A 24 28.72 16.17 -0.04
C ASN A 24 27.44 16.67 -0.72
N ILE A 25 26.30 16.02 -0.44
CA ILE A 25 24.99 16.55 -0.76
C ILE A 25 24.49 17.21 0.50
N GLY A 26 24.34 18.54 0.42
CA GLY A 26 23.75 19.36 1.47
C GLY A 26 22.41 18.78 1.95
N ALA A 27 22.05 19.13 3.19
CA ALA A 27 20.82 18.68 3.85
C ALA A 27 19.66 18.62 2.85
N THR A 28 19.34 17.39 2.44
CA THR A 28 18.25 17.14 1.50
C THR A 28 16.97 17.56 2.24
N PRO A 29 16.06 18.34 1.63
CA PRO A 29 14.75 18.58 2.23
C PRO A 29 14.20 17.23 2.67
N GLU A 30 13.73 17.14 3.93
CA GLU A 30 13.26 15.88 4.52
C GLU A 30 12.44 15.13 3.47
N ARG A 31 13.03 14.06 2.93
CA ARG A 31 12.37 13.29 1.88
C ARG A 31 11.06 12.80 2.51
N PRO A 32 9.89 13.02 1.87
CA PRO A 32 8.63 12.53 2.41
C PRO A 32 8.80 11.05 2.75
N GLN A 33 8.27 10.61 3.89
CA GLN A 33 8.49 9.23 4.40
C GLN A 33 8.26 8.12 3.37
N ALA A 34 7.46 8.39 2.33
CA ALA A 34 7.31 7.55 1.14
C ALA A 34 8.65 7.07 0.51
N VAL A 35 9.70 7.90 0.52
CA VAL A 35 11.02 7.59 -0.06
C VAL A 35 11.86 6.66 0.83
N ALA A 36 11.48 6.45 2.10
CA ALA A 36 12.21 5.55 3.00
C ALA A 36 12.07 4.07 2.61
N TYR A 37 10.93 3.70 2.02
CA TYR A 37 10.59 2.32 1.71
C TYR A 37 10.89 1.94 0.26
N TYR A 38 10.66 2.86 -0.69
CA TYR A 38 11.06 2.72 -2.10
C TYR A 38 11.83 3.96 -2.55
N ASN A 39 13.08 3.77 -2.98
CA ASN A 39 13.85 4.84 -3.62
C ASN A 39 14.10 4.42 -5.08
N PRO A 40 13.57 5.15 -6.08
CA PRO A 40 13.78 4.80 -7.49
C PRO A 40 15.27 4.82 -7.91
N GLU A 41 16.11 5.60 -7.24
CA GLU A 41 17.56 5.67 -7.49
C GLU A 41 18.29 4.41 -7.00
N LEU A 42 17.84 3.84 -5.88
CA LEU A 42 18.44 2.65 -5.28
C LEU A 42 17.75 1.36 -5.71
N GLY A 43 16.60 1.48 -6.37
CA GLY A 43 15.74 0.36 -6.74
C GLY A 43 15.11 -0.33 -5.53
N PHE A 44 14.70 -1.58 -5.75
CA PHE A 44 14.10 -2.41 -4.71
C PHE A 44 15.17 -3.04 -3.82
N LYS A 45 14.88 -3.09 -2.52
CA LYS A 45 15.66 -3.87 -1.55
C LYS A 45 15.44 -5.37 -1.85
N PRO A 46 16.46 -6.23 -1.65
CA PRO A 46 16.30 -7.67 -1.81
C PRO A 46 15.17 -8.26 -0.96
N ALA A 47 14.70 -9.46 -1.32
CA ALA A 47 13.58 -10.16 -0.69
C ALA A 47 13.64 -10.08 0.85
N GLN A 48 12.57 -9.53 1.43
CA GLN A 48 12.48 -9.25 2.85
C GLN A 48 11.63 -10.29 3.60
N ARG A 49 11.81 -10.33 4.91
CA ARG A 49 10.99 -11.13 5.85
C ARG A 49 9.65 -10.48 6.16
N ASP A 50 9.62 -9.17 6.05
CA ASP A 50 8.60 -8.31 6.61
C ASP A 50 7.62 -7.90 5.51
N PHE A 51 6.42 -8.48 5.54
CA PHE A 51 5.33 -8.16 4.61
C PHE A 51 5.03 -6.66 4.54
N THR A 52 5.10 -5.96 5.68
CA THR A 52 4.87 -4.51 5.73
C THR A 52 5.85 -3.80 4.81
N LYS A 53 7.14 -4.13 4.91
CA LYS A 53 8.17 -3.50 4.06
C LYS A 53 8.03 -3.91 2.59
N ILE A 54 7.61 -5.14 2.31
CA ILE A 54 7.35 -5.62 0.95
C ILE A 54 6.21 -4.84 0.30
N PHE A 55 5.07 -4.72 0.98
CA PHE A 55 3.93 -3.99 0.45
C PHE A 55 4.19 -2.48 0.37
N LEU A 56 5.01 -1.91 1.26
CA LEU A 56 5.43 -0.51 1.14
C LEU A 56 6.37 -0.28 -0.06
N GLN A 57 7.22 -1.25 -0.40
CA GLN A 57 8.02 -1.19 -1.64
C GLN A 57 7.15 -1.24 -2.89
N LEU A 58 6.16 -2.14 -2.92
CA LEU A 58 5.19 -2.21 -4.01
C LEU A 58 4.39 -0.91 -4.12
N ALA A 59 3.84 -0.42 -3.00
CA ALA A 59 3.08 0.82 -2.94
C ALA A 59 3.87 2.01 -3.51
N GLY A 60 5.12 2.18 -3.06
CA GLY A 60 6.00 3.25 -3.56
C GLY A 60 6.36 3.08 -5.04
N SER A 61 6.55 1.85 -5.51
CA SER A 61 6.79 1.60 -6.94
C SER A 61 5.58 1.95 -7.80
N LEU A 62 4.37 1.59 -7.38
CA LEU A 62 3.13 1.91 -8.10
C LEU A 62 2.90 3.43 -8.14
N GLU A 63 3.12 4.10 -7.01
CA GLU A 63 3.00 5.56 -6.89
C GLU A 63 4.00 6.31 -7.78
N HIS A 64 5.24 5.81 -7.89
CA HIS A 64 6.27 6.46 -8.69
C HIS A 64 6.20 6.13 -10.18
N HIS A 65 6.08 4.85 -10.55
CA HIS A 65 6.18 4.39 -11.94
C HIS A 65 4.83 4.31 -12.66
N SER A 66 3.71 4.36 -11.93
CA SER A 66 2.36 4.23 -12.50
C SER A 66 2.14 2.91 -13.25
N THR A 67 2.92 1.89 -12.93
CA THR A 67 2.86 0.55 -13.54
C THR A 67 3.34 -0.50 -12.54
N PRO A 68 2.79 -1.73 -12.57
CA PRO A 68 3.30 -2.83 -11.76
C PRO A 68 4.63 -3.40 -12.31
N GLU A 69 5.07 -3.00 -13.50
CA GLU A 69 6.24 -3.58 -14.19
C GLU A 69 7.49 -3.69 -13.32
N PRO A 70 7.98 -2.60 -12.69
CA PRO A 70 9.29 -2.64 -12.05
C PRO A 70 9.30 -3.62 -10.88
N TYR A 71 8.20 -3.71 -10.15
CA TYR A 71 8.05 -4.66 -9.06
C TYR A 71 7.93 -6.11 -9.55
N ILE A 72 7.18 -6.37 -10.63
CA ILE A 72 7.09 -7.72 -11.22
C ILE A 72 8.47 -8.20 -11.67
N ARG A 73 9.23 -7.35 -12.37
CA ARG A 73 10.59 -7.67 -12.80
C ARG A 73 11.54 -7.88 -11.63
N HIS A 74 11.41 -7.08 -10.58
CA HIS A 74 12.14 -7.30 -9.33
C HIS A 74 11.84 -8.68 -8.72
N VAL A 75 10.57 -9.06 -8.63
CA VAL A 75 10.16 -10.39 -8.13
C VAL A 75 10.76 -11.51 -8.98
N MET A 76 10.73 -11.40 -10.30
CA MET A 76 11.36 -12.39 -11.20
C MET A 76 12.88 -12.48 -10.99
N ALA A 77 13.56 -11.34 -10.83
CA ALA A 77 14.99 -11.30 -10.55
C ALA A 77 15.33 -11.94 -9.19
N GLU A 78 14.52 -11.68 -8.17
CA GLU A 78 14.71 -12.27 -6.83
C GLU A 78 14.50 -13.78 -6.84
N HIS A 79 13.51 -14.29 -7.59
CA HIS A 79 13.35 -15.74 -7.75
C HIS A 79 14.56 -16.39 -8.41
N ARG A 80 15.12 -15.75 -9.46
CA ARG A 80 16.36 -16.23 -10.11
C ARG A 80 17.52 -16.26 -9.11
N ARG A 81 17.74 -15.14 -8.40
CA ARG A 81 18.80 -14.99 -7.39
C ARG A 81 18.69 -16.01 -6.27
N ILE A 82 17.47 -16.29 -5.80
CA ILE A 82 17.21 -17.31 -4.76
C ILE A 82 17.48 -18.71 -5.30
N GLY A 83 17.04 -19.02 -6.53
CA GLY A 83 17.31 -20.30 -7.19
C GLY A 83 18.80 -20.58 -7.35
N GLU A 84 19.58 -19.56 -7.75
CA GLU A 84 21.05 -19.64 -7.85
C GLU A 84 21.70 -19.91 -6.49
N LYS A 85 21.27 -19.22 -5.44
CA LYS A 85 21.76 -19.45 -4.07
C LYS A 85 21.43 -20.85 -3.56
N TYR A 86 20.22 -21.34 -3.83
CA TYR A 86 19.82 -22.69 -3.45
C TYR A 86 20.65 -23.76 -4.19
N LYS A 87 20.87 -23.56 -5.50
CA LYS A 87 21.73 -24.45 -6.29
C LYS A 87 23.16 -24.46 -5.78
N ALA A 88 23.72 -23.30 -5.45
CA ALA A 88 25.06 -23.19 -4.88
C ALA A 88 25.19 -23.92 -3.53
N ALA A 89 24.16 -23.86 -2.67
CA ALA A 89 24.18 -24.48 -1.36
C ALA A 89 23.91 -25.99 -1.37
N THR A 90 23.09 -26.49 -2.30
CA THR A 90 22.56 -27.87 -2.25
C THR A 90 22.96 -28.74 -3.46
N GLY A 91 23.51 -28.14 -4.52
CA GLY A 91 23.74 -28.80 -5.82
C GLY A 91 22.46 -29.07 -6.62
N LYS A 92 21.28 -28.83 -6.05
CA LYS A 92 19.99 -29.12 -6.70
C LYS A 92 19.42 -27.88 -7.39
N HIS A 93 18.76 -28.08 -8.52
CA HIS A 93 17.98 -27.03 -9.15
C HIS A 93 16.68 -26.81 -8.39
N TYR A 94 16.35 -25.55 -8.12
CA TYR A 94 15.08 -25.14 -7.54
C TYR A 94 14.60 -23.86 -8.22
N ASN A 95 13.36 -23.86 -8.67
CA ASN A 95 12.71 -22.71 -9.25
C ASN A 95 11.40 -22.44 -8.48
N ALA A 96 11.43 -21.47 -7.57
CA ALA A 96 10.23 -21.01 -6.86
C ALA A 96 9.36 -20.06 -7.69
N ARG A 97 9.82 -19.64 -8.88
CA ARG A 97 9.05 -18.76 -9.74
C ARG A 97 7.87 -19.55 -10.31
N PRO A 98 6.63 -19.05 -10.21
CA PRO A 98 5.50 -19.66 -10.89
C PRO A 98 5.79 -19.84 -12.38
N GLU A 99 5.39 -20.97 -12.96
CA GLU A 99 5.71 -21.30 -14.36
C GLU A 99 5.13 -20.29 -15.34
N TYR A 100 3.96 -19.71 -15.02
CA TYR A 100 3.32 -18.68 -15.83
C TYR A 100 4.09 -17.35 -15.83
N LEU A 101 4.93 -17.07 -14.82
CA LEU A 101 5.63 -15.79 -14.67
C LEU A 101 6.90 -15.76 -15.54
N THR A 102 6.70 -15.78 -16.85
CA THR A 102 7.75 -15.74 -17.88
C THR A 102 8.00 -14.31 -18.39
N GLU A 103 9.09 -14.09 -19.14
CA GLU A 103 9.30 -12.80 -19.82
C GLU A 103 8.18 -12.54 -20.83
N THR A 104 7.75 -13.55 -21.59
CA THR A 104 6.63 -13.45 -22.53
C THR A 104 5.34 -13.04 -21.84
N PHE A 105 5.04 -13.58 -20.65
CA PHE A 105 3.90 -13.15 -19.86
C PHE A 105 4.00 -11.66 -19.50
N VAL A 106 5.16 -11.21 -19.02
CA VAL A 106 5.37 -9.79 -18.68
C VAL A 106 5.26 -8.91 -19.91
N GLU A 107 5.86 -9.27 -21.03
CA GLU A 107 5.77 -8.51 -22.30
C GLU A 107 4.31 -8.38 -22.78
N ASN A 108 3.54 -9.47 -22.69
CA ASN A 108 2.11 -9.47 -23.01
C ASN A 108 1.32 -8.58 -22.05
N LEU A 109 1.59 -8.67 -20.75
CA LEU A 109 0.97 -7.82 -19.73
C LEU A 109 1.24 -6.34 -20.04
N LEU A 110 2.48 -5.97 -20.34
CA LEU A 110 2.87 -4.57 -20.59
C LEU A 110 2.33 -4.03 -21.91
N THR A 111 2.32 -4.86 -22.96
CA THR A 111 1.72 -4.50 -24.25
C THR A 111 0.25 -4.16 -24.05
N ASN A 112 -0.47 -5.01 -23.32
CA ASN A 112 -1.87 -4.79 -23.03
C ASN A 112 -2.10 -3.62 -22.06
N TRP A 113 -1.26 -3.47 -21.04
CA TRP A 113 -1.30 -2.33 -20.12
C TRP A 113 -1.21 -1.02 -20.91
N LYS A 114 -0.17 -0.85 -21.73
CA LYS A 114 0.04 0.34 -22.57
C LYS A 114 -1.14 0.60 -23.51
N LYS A 115 -1.67 -0.44 -24.15
CA LYS A 115 -2.83 -0.34 -25.04
C LYS A 115 -4.07 0.18 -24.30
N LEU A 116 -4.28 -0.27 -23.07
CA LEU A 116 -5.47 0.05 -22.30
C LEU A 116 -5.34 1.34 -21.47
N THR A 117 -4.12 1.78 -21.15
CA THR A 117 -3.87 2.97 -20.32
C THR A 117 -4.65 4.21 -20.75
N PRO A 118 -4.71 4.62 -22.03
CA PRO A 118 -5.42 5.85 -22.39
C PRO A 118 -6.93 5.82 -22.09
N GLY A 119 -7.60 4.69 -22.37
CA GLY A 119 -9.05 4.56 -22.14
C GLY A 119 -9.39 4.22 -20.69
N LEU A 120 -8.52 3.46 -20.02
CA LEU A 120 -8.71 2.96 -18.66
C LEU A 120 -7.85 3.69 -17.63
N LYS A 121 -7.25 4.84 -17.95
CA LYS A 121 -6.34 5.61 -17.08
C LYS A 121 -5.60 4.75 -16.05
N LEU A 122 -4.90 3.71 -16.53
CA LEU A 122 -4.33 2.66 -15.67
C LEU A 122 -3.15 3.18 -14.86
N ASP A 123 -2.47 4.19 -15.39
CA ASP A 123 -1.45 4.97 -14.72
C ASP A 123 -2.00 5.69 -13.48
N GLU A 124 -3.08 6.46 -13.64
CA GLU A 124 -3.76 7.16 -12.54
C GLU A 124 -4.26 6.15 -11.48
N LEU A 125 -4.86 5.03 -11.94
CA LEU A 125 -5.32 3.96 -11.05
C LEU A 125 -4.16 3.34 -10.27
N SER A 126 -3.05 3.05 -10.93
CA SER A 126 -1.86 2.45 -10.32
C SER A 126 -1.26 3.38 -9.26
N GLN A 127 -1.10 4.67 -9.59
CA GLN A 127 -0.61 5.66 -8.63
C GLN A 127 -1.52 5.77 -7.41
N LYS A 128 -2.84 5.85 -7.64
CA LYS A 128 -3.85 5.92 -6.57
C LYS A 128 -3.87 4.66 -5.72
N ALA A 129 -3.75 3.48 -6.33
CA ALA A 129 -3.67 2.20 -5.62
C ALA A 129 -2.40 2.14 -4.75
N GLY A 130 -1.25 2.56 -5.27
CA GLY A 130 0.00 2.64 -4.52
C GLY A 130 -0.12 3.55 -3.30
N ARG A 131 -0.63 4.77 -3.50
CA ARG A 131 -0.90 5.73 -2.43
C ARG A 131 -1.86 5.17 -1.38
N ASN A 132 -3.02 4.66 -1.80
CA ASN A 132 -4.01 4.11 -0.87
C ASN A 132 -3.46 2.90 -0.11
N MET A 133 -2.65 2.05 -0.75
CA MET A 133 -1.98 0.93 -0.09
C MET A 133 -1.00 1.44 0.98
N ARG A 134 -0.19 2.46 0.66
CA ARG A 134 0.69 3.11 1.63
C ARG A 134 -0.09 3.66 2.81
N LEU A 135 -1.18 4.37 2.59
CA LEU A 135 -2.02 4.92 3.65
C LEU A 135 -2.75 3.83 4.45
N ALA A 136 -3.20 2.77 3.79
CA ALA A 136 -3.79 1.62 4.46
C ALA A 136 -2.78 0.94 5.39
N ILE A 137 -1.48 0.92 5.02
CA ILE A 137 -0.40 0.31 5.82
C ILE A 137 0.07 1.27 6.92
N MET A 138 0.36 2.52 6.58
CA MET A 138 0.97 3.50 7.47
C MET A 138 -0.04 4.32 8.28
N GLY A 139 -1.34 4.26 7.96
CA GLY A 139 -2.37 5.17 8.46
C GLY A 139 -2.38 6.50 7.69
N SER A 140 -3.54 7.17 7.62
CA SER A 140 -3.63 8.47 6.94
C SER A 140 -2.78 9.53 7.60
N TRP A 141 -2.47 9.38 8.88
CA TRP A 141 -1.62 10.30 9.65
C TRP A 141 -0.25 10.56 9.03
N ASN A 142 0.32 9.58 8.34
CA ASN A 142 1.60 9.70 7.65
C ASN A 142 1.47 10.31 6.25
N MET A 143 0.28 10.81 5.87
CA MET A 143 0.07 11.58 4.66
C MET A 143 0.78 12.95 4.78
N PRO A 144 1.57 13.37 3.76
CA PRO A 144 2.15 14.70 3.72
C PRO A 144 1.09 15.80 3.83
N VAL A 145 1.39 16.89 4.54
CA VAL A 145 0.47 18.04 4.69
C VAL A 145 -0.01 18.57 3.34
N ALA A 146 0.88 18.64 2.33
CA ALA A 146 0.52 19.08 0.99
C ALA A 146 -0.57 18.20 0.35
N GLU A 147 -0.49 16.89 0.57
CA GLU A 147 -1.48 15.91 0.06
C GLU A 147 -2.79 16.02 0.83
N LEU A 148 -2.74 16.16 2.16
CA LEU A 148 -3.92 16.42 3.00
C LEU A 148 -4.65 17.69 2.61
N VAL A 149 -3.95 18.73 2.17
CA VAL A 149 -4.60 19.96 1.68
C VAL A 149 -5.15 19.76 0.28
N ALA A 150 -4.46 19.01 -0.58
CA ALA A 150 -4.89 18.78 -1.96
C ALA A 150 -6.18 17.95 -2.09
N ILE A 151 -6.48 17.08 -1.12
CA ILE A 151 -7.74 16.33 -1.10
C ILE A 151 -8.95 17.19 -0.72
N GLU A 152 -8.74 18.35 -0.10
CA GLU A 152 -9.82 19.22 0.40
C GLU A 152 -10.28 20.21 -0.66
N THR A 153 -10.85 19.67 -1.75
CA THR A 153 -11.24 20.43 -2.95
C THR A 153 -12.37 21.44 -2.73
N GLN A 154 -13.06 21.40 -1.59
CA GLN A 154 -14.11 22.35 -1.22
C GLN A 154 -13.60 23.60 -0.49
N LEU A 155 -12.32 23.63 -0.09
CA LEU A 155 -11.73 24.82 0.51
C LEU A 155 -11.33 25.83 -0.56
N ASN A 156 -11.55 27.12 -0.30
CA ASN A 156 -10.90 28.17 -1.10
C ASN A 156 -9.43 28.35 -0.72
N ASP A 157 -8.66 29.13 -1.49
CA ASP A 157 -7.22 29.32 -1.30
C ASP A 157 -6.84 29.79 0.11
N LYS A 158 -7.62 30.71 0.70
CA LYS A 158 -7.37 31.24 2.04
C LYS A 158 -7.61 30.18 3.12
N GLU A 159 -8.66 29.38 2.94
CA GLU A 159 -9.01 28.27 3.82
C GLU A 159 -7.99 27.16 3.74
N ALA A 160 -7.60 26.76 2.52
CA ALA A 160 -6.56 25.77 2.27
C ALA A 160 -5.20 26.20 2.88
N ALA A 161 -4.83 27.48 2.76
CA ALA A 161 -3.62 28.02 3.38
C ALA A 161 -3.71 28.03 4.92
N THR A 162 -4.90 28.24 5.49
CA THR A 162 -5.11 28.18 6.94
C THR A 162 -5.06 26.74 7.44
N TYR A 163 -5.72 25.82 6.73
CA TYR A 163 -5.70 24.40 7.01
C TYR A 163 -4.28 23.83 6.95
N ARG A 164 -3.49 24.20 5.93
CA ARG A 164 -2.07 23.87 5.82
C ARG A 164 -1.29 24.25 7.08
N ARG A 165 -1.39 25.51 7.50
CA ARG A 165 -0.70 26.04 8.69
C ARG A 165 -1.10 25.30 9.97
N LEU A 166 -2.37 24.90 10.08
CA LEU A 166 -2.85 24.10 11.21
C LEU A 166 -2.27 22.69 11.19
N LEU A 167 -2.15 22.07 10.00
CA LEU A 167 -1.62 20.72 9.86
C LEU A 167 -0.09 20.61 10.05
N GLU A 168 0.65 21.69 9.80
CA GLU A 168 2.10 21.80 10.08
C GLU A 168 2.42 21.60 11.56
N LYS A 169 1.45 21.84 12.46
CA LYS A 169 1.60 21.54 13.88
C LYS A 169 1.32 20.07 14.17
N PRO A 170 2.17 19.38 14.96
CA PRO A 170 1.91 17.99 15.34
C PRO A 170 0.73 17.86 16.32
N PHE A 171 0.45 18.91 17.09
CA PHE A 171 -0.69 19.06 18.00
C PHE A 171 -0.91 20.54 18.31
N PHE A 172 -2.06 20.90 18.88
CA PHE A 172 -2.37 22.28 19.25
C PHE A 172 -2.12 22.55 20.73
N GLU A 173 -1.64 23.74 21.04
CA GLU A 173 -1.50 24.24 22.41
C GLU A 173 -2.67 25.17 22.77
N LYS A 174 -2.78 25.58 24.04
CA LYS A 174 -3.82 26.53 24.47
C LYS A 174 -3.75 27.86 23.71
N THR A 175 -2.55 28.27 23.32
CA THR A 175 -2.29 29.48 22.52
C THR A 175 -2.87 29.40 21.11
N ASP A 176 -3.20 28.20 20.62
CA ASP A 176 -3.76 27.98 19.29
C ASP A 176 -5.28 28.05 19.24
N ALA A 177 -5.97 28.12 20.40
CA ALA A 177 -7.42 28.01 20.50
C ALA A 177 -8.16 28.95 19.54
N GLY A 178 -7.78 30.24 19.50
CA GLY A 178 -8.44 31.22 18.62
C GLY A 178 -8.33 30.87 17.13
N ALA A 179 -7.20 30.32 16.68
CA ALA A 179 -7.01 29.92 15.28
C ALA A 179 -7.79 28.64 14.95
N VAL A 180 -7.82 27.69 15.89
CA VAL A 180 -8.57 26.43 15.74
C VAL A 180 -10.07 26.73 15.73
N ASP A 181 -10.58 27.49 16.69
CA ASP A 181 -12.00 27.83 16.81
C ASP A 181 -12.51 28.57 15.58
N ALA A 182 -11.73 29.53 15.06
CA ALA A 182 -12.06 30.23 13.82
C ALA A 182 -12.16 29.29 12.61
N PHE A 183 -11.35 28.22 12.58
CA PHE A 183 -11.42 27.20 11.52
C PHE A 183 -12.59 26.23 11.73
N TYR A 184 -12.91 25.86 12.96
CA TYR A 184 -14.08 25.03 13.28
C TYR A 184 -15.40 25.73 12.99
N ALA A 185 -15.45 27.05 13.12
CA ALA A 185 -16.67 27.82 12.92
C ALA A 185 -17.20 27.83 11.47
N SER A 186 -16.38 27.53 10.45
CA SER A 186 -16.86 27.50 9.06
C SER A 186 -16.08 26.54 8.15
N PRO A 187 -14.75 26.68 7.97
CA PRO A 187 -14.00 25.80 7.06
C PRO A 187 -14.09 24.31 7.39
N TYR A 188 -14.21 23.95 8.66
CA TYR A 188 -14.21 22.55 9.10
C TYR A 188 -15.30 21.70 8.46
N GLU A 189 -16.51 22.22 8.26
CA GLU A 189 -17.60 21.43 7.69
C GLU A 189 -17.41 21.07 6.21
N ARG A 190 -16.55 21.81 5.51
CA ARG A 190 -16.17 21.53 4.11
C ARG A 190 -15.05 20.50 3.99
N LEU A 191 -14.41 20.13 5.11
CA LEU A 191 -13.38 19.09 5.09
C LEU A 191 -14.01 17.70 4.84
N THR A 192 -13.28 16.87 4.13
CA THR A 192 -13.52 15.43 4.05
C THR A 192 -13.39 14.78 5.43
N ASP A 193 -13.91 13.56 5.59
CA ASP A 193 -13.74 12.76 6.81
C ASP A 193 -12.27 12.59 7.22
N VAL A 194 -11.37 12.47 6.23
CA VAL A 194 -9.93 12.38 6.47
C VAL A 194 -9.42 13.69 7.07
N GLY A 195 -9.74 14.82 6.45
CA GLY A 195 -9.30 16.12 6.96
C GLY A 195 -9.85 16.45 8.34
N LYS A 196 -11.14 16.14 8.59
CA LYS A 196 -11.77 16.26 9.90
C LYS A 196 -11.03 15.43 10.95
N SER A 197 -10.72 14.16 10.66
CA SER A 197 -9.96 13.28 11.58
C SER A 197 -8.59 13.86 11.92
N HIS A 198 -7.85 14.33 10.90
CA HIS A 198 -6.51 14.90 11.08
C HIS A 198 -6.48 16.14 11.96
N LEU A 199 -7.46 17.02 11.82
CA LEU A 199 -7.55 18.23 12.65
C LEU A 199 -8.01 17.90 14.07
N SER A 200 -9.07 17.11 14.22
CA SER A 200 -9.60 16.71 15.53
C SER A 200 -8.59 15.92 16.34
N ARG A 201 -7.75 15.10 15.71
CA ARG A 201 -6.66 14.38 16.37
C ARG A 201 -5.61 15.31 16.96
N ARG A 202 -5.21 16.35 16.23
CA ARG A 202 -4.23 17.36 16.71
C ARG A 202 -4.76 18.13 17.92
N VAL A 203 -6.06 18.45 17.91
CA VAL A 203 -6.76 19.03 19.07
C VAL A 203 -6.71 18.05 20.25
N TRP A 204 -7.12 16.81 20.04
CA TRP A 204 -7.11 15.78 21.07
C TRP A 204 -5.71 15.54 21.65
N LEU A 205 -4.67 15.44 20.82
CA LEU A 205 -3.27 15.31 21.26
C LEU A 205 -2.84 16.51 22.12
N GLY A 206 -3.30 17.71 21.79
CA GLY A 206 -3.08 18.92 22.58
C GLY A 206 -3.62 18.84 24.00
N THR A 207 -4.67 18.05 24.23
CA THR A 207 -5.26 17.82 25.56
C THR A 207 -4.49 16.80 26.41
N LYS A 208 -3.53 16.08 25.82
CA LYS A 208 -2.83 14.99 26.50
C LYS A 208 -1.59 15.48 27.26
N PRO A 209 -1.26 14.87 28.42
CA PRO A 209 0.03 15.09 29.08
C PRO A 209 1.20 14.77 28.15
N ASN A 210 2.34 15.46 28.30
CA ASN A 210 3.49 15.31 27.39
C ASN A 210 3.98 13.85 27.27
N SER A 211 4.06 13.11 28.38
CA SER A 211 4.50 11.70 28.37
C SER A 211 3.55 10.79 27.58
N GLU A 212 2.24 10.95 27.78
CA GLU A 212 1.21 10.21 27.04
C GLU A 212 1.23 10.61 25.56
N ARG A 213 1.35 11.91 25.27
CA ARG A 213 1.41 12.45 23.91
C ARG A 213 2.61 11.95 23.14
N SER A 214 3.80 11.98 23.73
CA SER A 214 5.03 11.46 23.12
C SER A 214 4.94 9.97 22.87
N ARG A 215 4.38 9.20 23.82
CA ARG A 215 4.12 7.77 23.62
C ARG A 215 3.14 7.54 22.48
N ILE A 216 2.01 8.27 22.46
CA ILE A 216 1.04 8.20 21.39
C ILE A 216 1.75 8.52 20.07
N ILE A 217 2.34 9.69 19.88
CA ILE A 217 3.02 10.05 18.62
C ILE A 217 4.02 8.95 18.20
N LYS A 218 4.76 8.36 19.12
CA LYS A 218 5.71 7.27 18.85
C LYS A 218 5.01 5.97 18.41
N ASP A 219 3.99 5.53 19.15
CA ASP A 219 3.31 4.24 18.97
C ASP A 219 2.26 4.29 17.84
N ASN A 220 1.62 5.45 17.68
CA ASN A 220 0.48 5.71 16.80
C ASN A 220 0.88 6.18 15.40
N MET A 221 2.18 6.35 15.15
CA MET A 221 2.75 6.53 13.81
C MET A 221 3.22 5.22 13.17
N GLY A 222 3.12 4.10 13.89
CA GLY A 222 3.60 2.78 13.47
C GLY A 222 2.50 1.72 13.45
N GLY A 223 1.79 1.61 12.33
CA GLY A 223 1.10 0.38 11.95
C GLY A 223 -0.42 0.43 12.10
N SER A 224 -1.07 0.42 10.94
CA SER A 224 -2.52 0.18 10.78
C SER A 224 -2.93 -1.25 11.18
N LEU A 225 -4.25 -1.50 11.24
CA LEU A 225 -4.82 -2.86 11.29
C LEU A 225 -4.27 -3.76 10.17
N VAL A 226 -3.95 -3.24 8.98
CA VAL A 226 -3.32 -4.01 7.90
C VAL A 226 -1.96 -4.54 8.34
N VAL A 227 -1.12 -3.71 8.96
CA VAL A 227 0.19 -4.13 9.49
C VAL A 227 0.03 -5.22 10.55
N LYS A 228 -0.95 -5.08 11.44
CA LYS A 228 -1.26 -6.10 12.46
C LYS A 228 -1.68 -7.43 11.82
N LEU A 229 -2.59 -7.42 10.85
CA LEU A 229 -3.04 -8.62 10.15
C LEU A 229 -1.89 -9.28 9.38
N LEU A 230 -1.08 -8.49 8.67
CA LEU A 230 0.09 -8.98 7.93
C LEU A 230 1.15 -9.60 8.86
N ASN A 231 1.47 -8.94 9.96
CA ASN A 231 2.45 -9.44 10.93
C ASN A 231 1.94 -10.67 11.68
N ASN A 232 0.64 -10.72 12.00
CA ASN A 232 0.04 -11.90 12.62
C ASN A 232 0.09 -13.11 11.68
N HIS A 233 -0.28 -12.91 10.40
CA HIS A 233 -0.13 -13.96 9.41
C HIS A 233 1.33 -14.36 9.22
N HIS A 234 2.25 -13.39 9.23
CA HIS A 234 3.68 -13.65 9.15
C HIS A 234 4.16 -14.56 10.29
N HIS A 235 3.80 -14.25 11.53
CA HIS A 235 4.15 -15.07 12.69
C HIS A 235 3.51 -16.46 12.61
N ALA A 236 2.24 -16.55 12.18
CA ALA A 236 1.57 -17.83 11.99
C ALA A 236 2.29 -18.68 10.94
N LEU A 237 2.67 -18.08 9.81
CA LEU A 237 3.42 -18.72 8.75
C LEU A 237 4.82 -19.14 9.21
N MET A 238 5.55 -18.30 9.96
CA MET A 238 6.89 -18.64 10.46
C MET A 238 6.84 -19.76 11.51
N LYS A 239 5.82 -19.77 12.36
CA LYS A 239 5.58 -20.85 13.33
C LYS A 239 5.29 -22.16 12.61
N TYR A 240 4.43 -22.09 11.60
CA TYR A 240 4.08 -23.19 10.74
C TYR A 240 5.29 -23.72 9.96
N LEU A 241 6.14 -22.82 9.47
CA LEU A 241 7.41 -23.11 8.82
C LEU A 241 8.39 -23.94 9.65
N SER A 242 8.33 -23.72 10.95
CA SER A 242 9.17 -24.38 11.95
C SER A 242 8.53 -25.63 12.57
N SER A 243 7.29 -25.99 12.21
CA SER A 243 6.60 -27.18 12.71
C SER A 243 6.57 -28.30 11.67
N GLU A 244 6.65 -29.55 12.11
CA GLU A 244 6.59 -30.73 11.23
C GLU A 244 5.16 -31.05 10.71
N ASP A 245 4.11 -30.43 11.28
CA ASP A 245 2.71 -30.61 10.88
C ASP A 245 2.31 -29.64 9.74
N ALA A 246 2.31 -30.15 8.51
CA ALA A 246 2.38 -29.35 7.28
C ALA A 246 1.05 -29.09 6.51
N ASP A 247 -0.09 -28.92 7.19
CA ASP A 247 -1.39 -28.83 6.49
C ASP A 247 -2.30 -27.59 6.73
N SER A 248 -1.91 -26.51 7.44
CA SER A 248 -2.88 -25.43 7.79
C SER A 248 -2.62 -23.91 7.50
N VAL A 249 -1.44 -23.40 7.05
CA VAL A 249 -1.23 -21.94 6.81
C VAL A 249 -0.68 -21.48 5.42
N ASN A 250 -1.52 -21.11 4.45
CA ASN A 250 -1.13 -20.80 3.06
C ASN A 250 -1.62 -19.43 2.61
N GLY A 251 -1.43 -19.14 1.32
CA GLY A 251 -1.95 -17.92 0.71
C GLY A 251 -3.46 -17.76 0.83
N ASP A 252 -4.22 -18.86 0.81
CA ASP A 252 -5.67 -18.83 0.97
C ASP A 252 -6.04 -18.47 2.41
N THR A 253 -5.28 -18.98 3.39
CA THR A 253 -5.43 -18.57 4.80
C THR A 253 -5.15 -17.07 4.99
N LEU A 254 -4.12 -16.51 4.33
CA LEU A 254 -3.87 -15.07 4.35
C LEU A 254 -5.03 -14.31 3.72
N LEU A 255 -5.50 -14.76 2.55
CA LEU A 255 -6.58 -14.10 1.82
C LEU A 255 -7.86 -14.09 2.64
N VAL A 256 -8.24 -15.21 3.27
CA VAL A 256 -9.39 -15.30 4.18
C VAL A 256 -9.18 -14.37 5.38
N THR A 257 -8.02 -14.40 6.02
CA THR A 257 -7.70 -13.51 7.15
C THR A 257 -7.84 -12.03 6.78
N LEU A 258 -7.36 -11.64 5.60
CA LEU A 258 -7.47 -10.27 5.10
C LEU A 258 -8.91 -9.92 4.73
N LYS A 259 -9.64 -10.81 4.05
CA LYS A 259 -11.04 -10.61 3.70
C LYS A 259 -11.91 -10.40 4.93
N ASP A 260 -11.74 -11.25 5.94
CA ASP A 260 -12.51 -11.21 7.19
C ASP A 260 -12.09 -10.00 8.03
N GLY A 261 -10.78 -9.83 8.25
CA GLY A 261 -10.24 -8.74 9.06
C GLY A 261 -10.50 -7.35 8.47
N LEU A 262 -10.54 -7.23 7.14
CA LEU A 262 -10.84 -5.97 6.43
C LEU A 262 -12.28 -5.91 5.91
N LYS A 263 -13.14 -6.86 6.29
CA LYS A 263 -14.57 -6.91 5.93
C LYS A 263 -14.81 -6.70 4.43
N LEU A 264 -13.95 -7.21 3.55
CA LEU A 264 -13.93 -6.86 2.11
C LEU A 264 -15.17 -7.34 1.35
N GLU A 265 -15.91 -8.29 1.90
CA GLU A 265 -17.14 -8.83 1.29
C GLU A 265 -18.40 -8.08 1.71
N GLN A 266 -18.29 -7.14 2.67
CA GLN A 266 -19.43 -6.33 3.12
C GLN A 266 -19.63 -5.13 2.19
N ALA A 267 -20.89 -4.85 1.84
CA ALA A 267 -21.23 -3.70 0.99
C ALA A 267 -21.10 -2.36 1.73
N GLU A 268 -21.41 -2.37 3.04
CA GLU A 268 -21.27 -1.23 3.94
C GLU A 268 -20.50 -1.70 5.18
N ILE A 269 -19.58 -0.87 5.66
CA ILE A 269 -18.80 -1.17 6.85
C ILE A 269 -19.34 -0.36 8.02
N ASP A 270 -19.75 -1.04 9.09
CA ASP A 270 -19.94 -0.36 10.37
C ASP A 270 -18.58 -0.01 10.98
N LEU A 271 -18.31 1.29 11.04
CA LEU A 271 -17.11 1.87 11.64
C LEU A 271 -17.30 2.21 13.14
N LYS A 272 -18.51 2.01 13.68
CA LYS A 272 -18.84 2.31 15.07
C LYS A 272 -18.07 1.40 16.02
N GLY A 273 -17.48 2.00 17.05
CA GLY A 273 -16.72 1.27 18.07
C GLY A 273 -15.32 0.82 17.63
N LEU A 274 -14.93 1.05 16.38
CA LEU A 274 -13.59 0.76 15.89
C LEU A 274 -12.61 1.87 16.26
N ASP A 275 -11.38 1.48 16.55
CA ASP A 275 -10.31 2.46 16.69
C ASP A 275 -10.00 3.13 15.33
N GLU A 276 -9.25 4.23 15.37
CA GLU A 276 -8.95 5.01 14.16
C GLU A 276 -8.09 4.24 13.14
N TYR A 277 -7.22 3.31 13.60
CA TYR A 277 -6.37 2.49 12.73
C TYR A 277 -7.15 1.42 11.99
N GLU A 278 -8.10 0.81 12.70
CA GLU A 278 -9.04 -0.13 12.13
C GLU A 278 -9.94 0.58 11.12
N ARG A 279 -10.41 1.80 11.44
CA ARG A 279 -11.19 2.62 10.52
C ARG A 279 -10.40 2.98 9.26
N ASP A 280 -9.16 3.44 9.38
CA ASP A 280 -8.32 3.78 8.23
C ASP A 280 -8.03 2.56 7.35
N ALA A 281 -7.62 1.45 7.97
CA ALA A 281 -7.38 0.21 7.25
C ALA A 281 -8.63 -0.25 6.47
N LEU A 282 -9.80 -0.24 7.12
CA LEU A 282 -11.06 -0.62 6.48
C LEU A 282 -11.44 0.36 5.36
N ARG A 283 -11.38 1.67 5.63
CA ARG A 283 -11.69 2.73 4.66
C ARG A 283 -10.83 2.62 3.41
N PHE A 284 -9.51 2.65 3.55
CA PHE A 284 -8.62 2.61 2.38
C PHE A 284 -8.69 1.27 1.64
N SER A 285 -8.87 0.16 2.35
CA SER A 285 -9.02 -1.16 1.70
C SER A 285 -10.30 -1.22 0.86
N HIS A 286 -11.41 -0.64 1.34
CA HIS A 286 -12.66 -0.56 0.59
C HIS A 286 -12.62 0.48 -0.53
N VAL A 287 -11.90 1.60 -0.36
CA VAL A 287 -11.64 2.54 -1.46
C VAL A 287 -10.87 1.83 -2.57
N ILE A 288 -9.80 1.11 -2.25
CA ILE A 288 -9.04 0.33 -3.24
C ILE A 288 -9.98 -0.66 -3.95
N LYS A 289 -10.73 -1.46 -3.19
CA LYS A 289 -11.69 -2.41 -3.76
C LYS A 289 -12.68 -1.74 -4.70
N TRP A 290 -13.30 -0.63 -4.26
CA TRP A 290 -14.28 0.10 -5.05
C TRP A 290 -13.69 0.64 -6.35
N GLU A 291 -12.50 1.24 -6.32
CA GLU A 291 -11.81 1.74 -7.53
C GLU A 291 -11.55 0.62 -8.54
N PHE A 292 -11.09 -0.54 -8.07
CA PHE A 292 -10.93 -1.71 -8.92
C PHE A 292 -12.27 -2.20 -9.47
N ASP A 293 -13.31 -2.31 -8.63
CA ASP A 293 -14.65 -2.74 -9.05
C ASP A 293 -15.25 -1.80 -10.11
N GLN A 294 -15.13 -0.48 -9.93
CA GLN A 294 -15.61 0.50 -10.91
C GLN A 294 -14.82 0.39 -12.21
N ARG A 295 -13.50 0.22 -12.14
CA ARG A 295 -12.69 0.05 -13.35
C ARG A 295 -13.01 -1.25 -14.07
N PHE A 296 -13.22 -2.36 -13.36
CA PHE A 296 -13.66 -3.62 -13.96
C PHE A 296 -15.06 -3.52 -14.56
N LYS A 297 -15.99 -2.78 -13.94
CA LYS A 297 -17.31 -2.49 -14.54
C LYS A 297 -17.16 -1.72 -15.86
N TYR A 298 -16.31 -0.70 -15.89
CA TYR A 298 -16.00 0.05 -17.10
C TYR A 298 -15.36 -0.82 -18.18
N ILE A 299 -14.37 -1.64 -17.82
CA ILE A 299 -13.78 -2.62 -18.75
C ILE A 299 -14.87 -3.54 -19.32
N ARG A 300 -15.75 -4.07 -18.47
CA ARG A 300 -16.85 -4.93 -18.90
C ARG A 300 -17.83 -4.21 -19.81
N SER A 301 -18.14 -2.93 -19.58
CA SER A 301 -19.03 -2.16 -20.47
C SER A 301 -18.38 -1.90 -21.83
N GLU A 302 -17.08 -1.59 -21.86
CA GLU A 302 -16.32 -1.40 -23.10
C GLU A 302 -16.17 -2.71 -23.88
N VAL A 303 -15.97 -3.85 -23.19
CA VAL A 303 -15.95 -5.17 -23.84
C VAL A 303 -17.30 -5.48 -24.47
N LYS A 304 -18.40 -5.29 -23.71
CA LYS A 304 -19.76 -5.58 -24.20
C LYS A 304 -20.20 -4.67 -25.34
N SER A 305 -19.81 -3.39 -25.34
CA SER A 305 -20.13 -2.47 -26.43
C SER A 305 -19.46 -2.89 -27.75
N THR A 306 -18.27 -3.48 -27.68
CA THR A 306 -17.56 -4.05 -28.85
C THR A 306 -18.03 -5.45 -29.27
N GLU A 307 -18.82 -6.17 -28.46
CA GLU A 307 -19.42 -7.44 -28.90
C GLU A 307 -20.65 -7.23 -29.80
N ASN A 308 -21.32 -6.08 -29.69
CA ASN A 308 -22.44 -5.68 -30.56
C ASN A 308 -22.00 -4.99 -31.87
N GLY A 309 -20.70 -4.83 -32.09
CA GLY A 309 -20.11 -4.33 -33.34
C GLY A 309 -18.74 -4.97 -33.53
N GLU A 310 -18.67 -6.01 -34.36
CA GLU A 310 -17.51 -6.89 -34.54
C GLU A 310 -16.12 -6.23 -34.44
N LYS A 311 -15.24 -6.94 -33.71
CA LYS A 311 -13.76 -6.84 -33.60
C LYS A 311 -13.24 -5.74 -32.69
N THR A 312 -12.95 -6.04 -31.42
CA THR A 312 -11.57 -5.94 -30.83
C THR A 312 -11.41 -6.24 -29.32
N VAL A 313 -12.26 -7.01 -28.61
CA VAL A 313 -12.00 -7.26 -27.16
C VAL A 313 -12.12 -8.73 -26.70
N LYS A 314 -11.69 -9.67 -27.56
CA LYS A 314 -11.36 -11.04 -27.08
C LYS A 314 -10.12 -11.09 -26.18
N SER A 315 -9.39 -9.98 -25.96
CA SER A 315 -8.07 -10.02 -25.32
C SER A 315 -8.04 -9.81 -23.81
N VAL A 316 -9.12 -9.37 -23.16
CA VAL A 316 -9.05 -9.03 -21.71
C VAL A 316 -9.37 -10.23 -20.81
N TYR A 317 -10.32 -11.10 -21.19
CA TYR A 317 -10.61 -12.33 -20.43
C TYR A 317 -9.62 -13.48 -20.71
N ALA A 318 -8.96 -13.48 -21.87
CA ALA A 318 -7.87 -14.41 -22.17
C ALA A 318 -6.60 -14.17 -21.32
N MET A 319 -6.58 -13.16 -20.45
CA MET A 319 -5.47 -12.85 -19.54
C MET A 319 -5.46 -13.67 -18.24
N VAL A 320 -6.57 -14.33 -17.90
CA VAL A 320 -6.74 -15.05 -16.62
C VAL A 320 -6.84 -16.57 -16.82
N ASP A 321 -7.24 -17.02 -18.02
CA ASP A 321 -7.56 -18.43 -18.30
C ASP A 321 -6.49 -19.18 -19.14
N ASN A 322 -5.21 -18.79 -19.09
CA ASN A 322 -4.10 -19.60 -19.60
C ASN A 322 -2.98 -19.75 -18.59
#